data_AF-A0A3P8FF38-F1
#
_entry.id   AF-A0A3P8FF38-F1
#
_cell.length_a   1.000
_cell.length_b   1.000
_cell.length_c   1.000
_cell.angle_alpha   90.00
_cell.angle_beta   90.00
_cell.angle_gamma   90.00
#
_symmetry.space_group_name_H-M   'P 1'
#
loop_
_entity.id
_entity.type
_entity.pdbx_description
1 polymer ?
#
loop_
_entity_poly.entity_id
_entity_poly.type
_entity_poly.pdbx_seq_one_letter_code
_entity_poly.pdbx_strand_id
1 'polypeptide(L)'
;MALFTVVVAGFAILQWVTAYQSTASLNPLTNLFTVFKALQLAYFQVFGEYEMNTLSGEVLLDSCKNDKINCPGGWSTWLSPILLGVYVILTQVLLLNLVIAMFASTYMRIESASTKYWALQRYHIVGEYVNRSPIPPPLNIIWYIYLIIRYLIRGCRKSPLKSDHPFKKSYECGSSQELRLIHWERLRFWDYDRYIIQGKKRKQKETGKMVSVRTTVMQMNRGAEMSSEIAAAISTYYHTTQDHLARVESKADRLKIVEEKVDKVLSLIKELNLKVFCYYYYYYYFVRIFGYNEIYIIYYLTNVYWFRNVTITYNHLVQSWIVKDFYSLHKDHVLFSTRQLPFVI
;
A
#
# COMPACT_ATOMS: atom_id res chain seq x y z
N MET A 1 -20.20 -21.48 -17.44
CA MET A 1 -19.75 -22.59 -16.57
C MET A 1 -20.91 -23.29 -15.87
N ALA A 2 -21.72 -22.62 -15.04
CA ALA A 2 -22.86 -23.28 -14.37
C ALA A 2 -23.90 -23.89 -15.33
N LEU A 3 -24.21 -23.20 -16.44
CA LEU A 3 -25.09 -23.75 -17.48
C LEU A 3 -24.52 -25.03 -18.11
N PHE A 4 -23.22 -25.04 -18.40
CA PHE A 4 -22.54 -26.21 -18.95
C PHE A 4 -22.60 -27.40 -17.99
N THR A 5 -22.34 -27.19 -16.70
CA THR A 5 -22.41 -28.26 -15.70
C THR A 5 -23.80 -28.86 -15.55
N VAL A 6 -24.86 -28.03 -15.64
CA VAL A 6 -26.25 -28.52 -15.58
C VAL A 6 -26.60 -29.34 -16.82
N VAL A 7 -26.21 -28.88 -18.01
CA VAL A 7 -26.46 -29.60 -19.28
C VAL A 7 -25.73 -30.94 -19.30
N VAL A 8 -24.45 -30.97 -18.91
CA VAL A 8 -23.66 -32.22 -18.86
C VAL A 8 -24.23 -33.20 -17.84
N ALA A 9 -24.57 -32.73 -16.63
CA ALA A 9 -25.12 -33.60 -15.60
C ALA A 9 -26.52 -34.14 -15.96
N GLY A 10 -27.38 -33.29 -16.54
CA GLY A 10 -28.70 -33.70 -17.01
C GLY A 10 -28.63 -34.73 -18.14
N PHE A 11 -27.73 -34.51 -19.11
CA PHE A 11 -27.51 -35.45 -20.20
C PHE A 11 -26.88 -36.77 -19.70
N ALA A 12 -25.90 -36.72 -18.79
CA ALA A 12 -25.28 -37.91 -18.21
C ALA A 12 -26.30 -38.85 -17.58
N ILE A 13 -27.20 -38.30 -16.75
CA ILE A 13 -28.25 -39.08 -16.09
C ILE A 13 -29.23 -39.62 -17.13
N LEU A 14 -29.69 -38.76 -18.04
CA LEU A 14 -30.68 -39.15 -19.05
C LEU A 14 -30.14 -40.25 -19.97
N GLN A 15 -28.93 -40.10 -20.49
CA GLN A 15 -28.25 -41.08 -21.34
C GLN A 15 -28.04 -42.41 -20.62
N TRP A 16 -27.61 -42.37 -19.36
CA TRP A 16 -27.37 -43.58 -18.57
C TRP A 16 -28.67 -44.35 -18.29
N VAL A 17 -29.76 -43.63 -17.97
CA VAL A 17 -31.09 -44.20 -17.74
C VAL A 17 -31.67 -44.82 -19.03
N THR A 18 -31.44 -44.19 -20.19
CA THR A 18 -31.93 -44.71 -21.47
C THR A 18 -31.09 -45.85 -22.02
N ALA A 19 -29.78 -45.85 -21.75
CA ALA A 19 -28.86 -46.84 -22.30
C ALA A 19 -28.86 -48.14 -21.48
N TYR A 20 -28.89 -48.05 -20.15
CA TYR A 20 -28.68 -49.20 -19.26
C TYR A 20 -29.93 -49.57 -18.45
N GLN A 21 -30.25 -50.85 -18.41
CA GLN A 21 -31.29 -51.45 -17.57
C GLN A 21 -30.71 -51.90 -16.22
N SER A 22 -31.56 -51.96 -15.19
CA SER A 22 -31.21 -52.42 -13.83
C SER A 22 -30.02 -51.66 -13.23
N THR A 23 -30.13 -50.34 -13.19
CA THR A 23 -29.06 -49.41 -12.77
C THR A 23 -28.85 -49.35 -11.25
N ALA A 24 -29.88 -49.70 -10.47
CA ALA A 24 -29.83 -49.64 -9.02
C ALA A 24 -29.37 -50.98 -8.45
N SER A 25 -28.28 -50.96 -7.68
CA SER A 25 -27.83 -52.12 -6.91
C SER A 25 -27.99 -51.89 -5.40
N LEU A 26 -27.97 -52.98 -4.64
CA LEU A 26 -28.09 -52.95 -3.18
C LEU A 26 -26.88 -52.27 -2.50
N ASN A 27 -25.76 -52.15 -3.20
CA ASN A 27 -24.51 -51.59 -2.69
C ASN A 27 -24.41 -50.08 -3.00
N PRO A 28 -24.28 -49.20 -1.99
CA PRO A 28 -24.25 -47.75 -2.21
C PRO A 28 -22.99 -47.29 -2.97
N LEU A 29 -21.85 -47.96 -2.76
CA LEU A 29 -20.59 -47.63 -3.46
C LEU A 29 -20.70 -47.84 -4.96
N THR A 30 -21.36 -48.91 -5.41
CA THR A 30 -21.55 -49.18 -6.84
C THR A 30 -22.50 -48.19 -7.49
N ASN A 31 -23.52 -47.71 -6.78
CA ASN A 31 -24.40 -46.63 -7.25
C ASN A 31 -23.61 -45.32 -7.43
N LEU A 32 -22.72 -45.01 -6.49
CA LEU A 32 -21.84 -43.84 -6.59
C LEU A 32 -20.89 -43.94 -7.80
N PHE A 33 -20.21 -45.07 -7.97
CA PHE A 33 -19.34 -45.29 -9.14
C PHE A 33 -20.11 -45.23 -10.47
N THR A 34 -21.35 -45.67 -10.48
CA THR A 34 -22.23 -45.60 -11.66
C THR A 34 -22.52 -44.15 -12.03
N VAL A 35 -22.88 -43.30 -11.06
CA VAL A 35 -23.10 -41.87 -11.29
C VAL A 35 -21.81 -41.17 -11.75
N PHE A 36 -20.67 -41.47 -11.14
CA PHE A 36 -19.38 -40.90 -11.58
C PHE A 36 -19.02 -41.33 -13.00
N LYS A 37 -19.21 -42.61 -13.35
CA LYS A 37 -18.97 -43.10 -14.72
C LYS A 37 -19.90 -42.43 -15.74
N ALA A 38 -21.17 -42.25 -15.40
CA ALA A 38 -22.13 -41.54 -16.26
C ALA A 38 -21.68 -40.09 -16.53
N LEU A 39 -21.28 -39.37 -15.48
CA LEU A 39 -20.79 -38.00 -15.58
C LEU A 39 -19.48 -37.91 -16.35
N GLN A 40 -18.55 -38.84 -16.09
CA GLN A 40 -17.27 -38.92 -16.78
C GLN A 40 -17.47 -39.13 -18.29
N LEU A 41 -18.33 -40.09 -18.66
CA LEU A 41 -18.63 -40.40 -20.06
C LEU A 41 -19.25 -39.20 -20.78
N ALA A 42 -20.26 -38.56 -20.18
CA ALA A 42 -20.89 -37.37 -20.77
C ALA A 42 -19.93 -36.18 -20.91
N TYR A 43 -18.96 -36.03 -19.99
CA TYR A 43 -17.93 -35.00 -20.07
C TYR A 43 -16.97 -35.25 -21.24
N PHE A 44 -16.44 -36.46 -21.38
CA PHE A 44 -15.51 -36.80 -22.47
C PHE A 44 -16.19 -36.78 -23.85
N GLN A 45 -17.50 -37.06 -23.90
CA GLN A 45 -18.32 -36.88 -25.10
C GLN A 45 -18.35 -35.42 -25.60
N VAL A 46 -18.19 -34.42 -24.73
CA VAL A 46 -18.04 -33.01 -25.14
C VAL A 46 -16.72 -32.78 -25.89
N PHE A 47 -15.71 -33.62 -25.70
CA PHE A 47 -14.42 -33.49 -26.39
C PHE A 47 -14.28 -34.41 -27.61
N GLY A 48 -15.29 -35.23 -27.88
CA GLY A 48 -15.33 -36.11 -29.05
C GLY A 48 -15.08 -37.59 -28.77
N GLU A 49 -14.93 -37.99 -27.50
CA GLU A 49 -14.81 -39.39 -27.11
C GLU A 49 -16.20 -39.97 -26.83
N TYR A 50 -16.77 -40.64 -27.84
CA TYR A 50 -18.19 -41.00 -27.83
C TYR A 50 -18.53 -42.37 -27.22
N GLU A 51 -17.61 -43.33 -27.29
CA GLU A 51 -17.80 -44.73 -26.89
C GLU A 51 -19.16 -45.32 -27.35
N MET A 52 -19.55 -45.08 -28.61
CA MET A 52 -20.86 -45.49 -29.13
C MET A 52 -21.11 -47.01 -29.02
N ASN A 53 -20.08 -47.82 -29.17
CA ASN A 53 -20.20 -49.29 -29.20
C ASN A 53 -20.59 -49.87 -27.83
N THR A 54 -20.19 -49.21 -26.73
CA THR A 54 -20.56 -49.63 -25.36
C THR A 54 -21.97 -49.19 -25.01
N LEU A 55 -22.41 -48.06 -25.58
CA LEU A 55 -23.76 -47.52 -25.38
C LEU A 55 -24.81 -48.24 -26.23
N SER A 56 -24.50 -48.55 -27.49
CA SER A 56 -25.40 -49.28 -28.41
C SER A 56 -25.59 -50.75 -28.02
N GLY A 57 -24.75 -51.28 -27.12
CA GLY A 57 -24.81 -52.66 -26.66
C GLY A 57 -24.21 -53.67 -27.65
N GLU A 58 -23.42 -53.19 -28.60
CA GLU A 58 -22.64 -54.03 -29.52
C GLU A 58 -21.50 -54.75 -28.78
N VAL A 59 -20.97 -54.12 -27.73
CA VAL A 59 -20.01 -54.72 -26.79
C VAL A 59 -20.72 -55.00 -25.46
N LEU A 60 -20.91 -56.27 -25.12
CA LEU A 60 -21.46 -56.68 -23.83
C LEU A 60 -20.43 -56.49 -22.72
N LEU A 61 -20.80 -55.74 -21.68
CA LEU A 61 -19.98 -55.62 -20.47
C LEU A 61 -19.94 -56.96 -19.73
N ASP A 62 -18.77 -57.33 -19.20
CA ASP A 62 -18.56 -58.58 -18.45
C ASP A 62 -19.49 -58.69 -17.22
N SER A 63 -19.87 -57.53 -16.64
CA SER A 63 -20.86 -57.41 -15.56
C SER A 63 -22.27 -57.90 -15.93
N CYS A 64 -22.62 -57.92 -17.21
CA CYS A 64 -23.91 -58.41 -17.68
C CYS A 64 -24.03 -59.93 -17.69
N LYS A 65 -22.89 -60.64 -17.67
CA LYS A 65 -22.87 -62.09 -17.67
C LYS A 65 -23.17 -62.67 -16.28
N ASN A 66 -22.81 -61.94 -15.22
CA ASN A 66 -22.87 -62.44 -13.83
C ASN A 66 -23.98 -61.76 -13.00
N ASP A 67 -24.07 -60.43 -12.99
CA ASP A 67 -24.94 -59.70 -12.04
C ASP A 67 -26.16 -59.01 -12.70
N LYS A 68 -26.23 -58.97 -14.04
CA LYS A 68 -27.29 -58.28 -14.82
C LYS A 68 -27.50 -56.79 -14.44
N ILE A 69 -26.48 -56.14 -13.88
CA ILE A 69 -26.49 -54.72 -13.50
C ILE A 69 -25.89 -53.90 -14.63
N ASN A 70 -26.48 -52.74 -14.94
CA ASN A 70 -26.00 -51.80 -15.97
C ASN A 70 -25.85 -52.45 -17.36
N CYS A 71 -26.88 -53.18 -17.81
CA CYS A 71 -26.85 -53.85 -19.11
C CYS A 71 -27.53 -53.03 -20.19
N PRO A 72 -26.94 -52.93 -21.40
CA PRO A 72 -27.51 -52.15 -22.47
C PRO A 72 -28.90 -52.69 -22.83
N GLY A 73 -29.90 -51.82 -22.80
CA GLY A 73 -31.29 -52.17 -23.15
C GLY A 73 -31.50 -52.23 -24.66
N GLY A 74 -32.50 -52.98 -25.12
CA GLY A 74 -32.80 -53.11 -26.56
C GLY A 74 -33.10 -51.78 -27.26
N TRP A 75 -33.67 -50.81 -26.53
CA TRP A 75 -33.94 -49.45 -27.02
C TRP A 75 -32.68 -48.59 -27.21
N SER A 76 -31.57 -48.95 -26.54
CA SER A 76 -30.33 -48.18 -26.59
C SER A 76 -29.72 -48.13 -27.99
N THR A 77 -29.89 -49.19 -28.77
CA THR A 77 -29.33 -49.36 -30.13
C THR A 77 -29.65 -48.20 -31.08
N TRP A 78 -30.85 -47.62 -30.98
CA TRP A 78 -31.30 -46.52 -31.85
C TRP A 78 -31.49 -45.21 -31.09
N LEU A 79 -31.85 -45.25 -29.81
CA LEU A 79 -32.12 -44.05 -29.02
C LEU A 79 -30.84 -43.35 -28.55
N SER A 80 -29.82 -44.12 -28.14
CA SER A 80 -28.51 -43.61 -27.72
C SER A 80 -27.81 -42.74 -28.79
N PRO A 81 -27.69 -43.17 -30.07
CA PRO A 81 -27.05 -42.35 -31.09
C PRO A 81 -27.83 -41.06 -31.41
N ILE A 82 -29.18 -41.08 -31.35
CA ILE A 82 -30.01 -39.88 -31.56
C ILE A 82 -29.78 -38.88 -30.42
N LEU A 83 -29.81 -39.35 -29.19
CA LEU A 83 -29.56 -38.53 -27.99
C LEU A 83 -28.16 -37.92 -28.01
N LEU A 84 -27.15 -38.72 -28.35
CA LEU A 84 -25.79 -38.25 -28.50
C LEU A 84 -25.67 -37.18 -29.60
N GLY A 85 -26.33 -37.38 -30.75
CA GLY A 85 -26.33 -36.39 -31.83
C GLY A 85 -26.90 -35.04 -31.42
N VAL A 86 -28.04 -35.03 -30.73
CA VAL A 86 -28.64 -33.79 -30.18
C VAL A 86 -27.71 -33.14 -29.16
N TYR A 87 -27.11 -33.93 -28.26
CA TYR A 87 -26.17 -33.44 -27.26
C TYR A 87 -24.91 -32.82 -27.87
N VAL A 88 -24.34 -33.43 -28.90
CA VAL A 88 -23.18 -32.93 -29.62
C VAL A 88 -23.51 -31.60 -30.31
N ILE A 89 -24.68 -31.46 -30.93
CA ILE A 89 -25.10 -30.18 -31.53
C ILE A 89 -25.23 -29.10 -30.44
N LEU A 90 -25.90 -29.40 -29.33
CA LEU A 90 -26.10 -28.43 -28.24
C LEU A 90 -24.78 -28.01 -27.58
N THR A 91 -23.86 -28.94 -27.36
CA THR A 91 -22.59 -28.66 -26.68
C THR A 91 -21.54 -28.06 -27.61
N GLN A 92 -21.30 -28.68 -28.77
CA GLN A 92 -20.23 -28.28 -29.68
C GLN A 92 -20.59 -27.06 -30.52
N VAL A 93 -21.82 -27.00 -31.04
CA VAL A 93 -22.22 -25.93 -31.96
C VAL A 93 -22.78 -24.74 -31.22
N LEU A 94 -23.53 -24.95 -30.13
CA LEU A 94 -24.16 -23.85 -29.41
C LEU A 94 -23.34 -23.40 -28.20
N LEU A 95 -23.01 -24.29 -27.27
CA LEU A 95 -22.38 -23.90 -26.00
C LEU A 95 -20.91 -23.50 -26.15
N LEU A 96 -20.08 -24.28 -26.84
CA LEU A 96 -18.65 -23.93 -27.02
C LEU A 96 -18.49 -22.61 -27.78
N ASN A 97 -19.22 -22.42 -28.88
CA ASN A 97 -19.16 -21.19 -29.66
C ASN A 97 -19.58 -19.95 -28.86
N LEU A 98 -20.61 -20.09 -28.03
CA LEU A 98 -21.04 -19.00 -27.14
C LEU A 98 -20.01 -18.73 -26.04
N VAL A 99 -19.40 -19.76 -25.46
CA VAL A 99 -18.35 -19.59 -24.43
C VAL A 99 -17.11 -18.92 -25.02
N ILE A 100 -16.68 -19.34 -26.21
CA ILE A 100 -15.55 -18.71 -26.92
C ILE A 100 -15.87 -17.23 -27.19
N ALA A 101 -17.07 -16.91 -27.66
CA ALA A 101 -17.49 -15.53 -27.90
C ALA A 101 -17.49 -14.68 -26.61
N MET A 102 -17.99 -15.24 -25.50
CA MET A 102 -17.96 -14.56 -24.19
C MET A 102 -16.53 -14.32 -23.69
N PHE A 103 -15.65 -15.31 -23.82
CA PHE A 103 -14.24 -15.16 -23.45
C PHE A 103 -13.54 -14.13 -24.33
N ALA A 104 -13.77 -14.13 -25.64
CA ALA A 104 -13.21 -13.14 -26.54
C ALA A 104 -13.66 -11.71 -26.18
N SER A 105 -14.97 -11.50 -25.97
CA SER A 105 -15.49 -10.19 -25.56
C SER A 105 -14.92 -9.73 -24.21
N THR A 106 -14.85 -10.64 -23.23
CA THR A 106 -14.31 -10.33 -21.90
C THR A 106 -12.82 -10.08 -21.95
N TYR A 107 -12.07 -10.83 -22.76
CA TYR A 107 -10.64 -10.65 -23.00
C TYR A 107 -10.37 -9.25 -23.56
N MET A 108 -11.08 -8.84 -24.62
CA MET A 108 -10.93 -7.50 -25.20
C MET A 108 -11.21 -6.39 -24.18
N ARG A 109 -12.23 -6.58 -23.32
CA ARG A 109 -12.52 -5.62 -22.24
C ARG A 109 -11.41 -5.58 -21.20
N ILE A 110 -10.91 -6.73 -20.74
CA ILE A 110 -9.89 -6.84 -19.69
C ILE A 110 -8.52 -6.37 -20.19
N GLU A 111 -8.14 -6.71 -21.42
CA GLU A 111 -6.85 -6.35 -22.02
C GLU A 111 -6.62 -4.83 -22.01
N SER A 112 -7.67 -4.06 -22.32
CA SER A 112 -7.60 -2.59 -22.30
C SER A 112 -7.21 -1.99 -20.93
N ALA A 113 -7.48 -2.71 -19.84
CA ALA A 113 -7.15 -2.32 -18.48
C ALA A 113 -5.93 -3.09 -17.92
N SER A 114 -5.62 -4.27 -18.46
CA SER A 114 -4.61 -5.18 -17.92
C SER A 114 -3.22 -4.57 -17.92
N THR A 115 -2.86 -3.79 -18.95
CA THR A 115 -1.55 -3.13 -19.01
C THR A 115 -1.34 -2.14 -17.85
N LYS A 116 -2.40 -1.43 -17.44
CA LYS A 116 -2.34 -0.50 -16.31
C LYS A 116 -2.18 -1.26 -15.00
N TYR A 117 -2.96 -2.33 -14.82
CA TYR A 117 -2.83 -3.18 -13.63
C TYR A 117 -1.46 -3.85 -13.57
N TRP A 118 -0.92 -4.33 -14.69
CA TRP A 118 0.42 -4.90 -14.77
C TRP A 118 1.49 -3.86 -14.41
N ALA A 119 1.38 -2.62 -14.89
CA ALA A 119 2.30 -1.56 -14.52
C ALA A 119 2.27 -1.25 -13.02
N LEU A 120 1.07 -1.23 -12.40
CA LEU A 120 0.90 -1.04 -10.97
C LEU A 120 1.45 -2.23 -10.17
N GLN A 121 1.13 -3.46 -10.57
CA GLN A 121 1.66 -4.67 -9.95
C GLN A 121 3.18 -4.73 -10.05
N ARG A 122 3.74 -4.36 -11.20
CA ARG A 122 5.19 -4.27 -11.39
C ARG A 122 5.82 -3.27 -10.43
N TYR A 123 5.18 -2.12 -10.19
CA TYR A 123 5.67 -1.17 -9.18
C TYR A 123 5.70 -1.80 -7.78
N HIS A 124 4.65 -2.50 -7.37
CA HIS A 124 4.62 -3.19 -6.07
C HIS A 124 5.69 -4.26 -5.95
N ILE A 125 5.84 -5.12 -6.97
CA ILE A 125 6.86 -6.16 -7.01
C ILE A 125 8.25 -5.53 -6.91
N VAL A 126 8.55 -4.53 -7.74
CA VAL A 126 9.85 -3.86 -7.71
C VAL A 126 10.11 -3.19 -6.35
N GLY A 127 9.10 -2.56 -5.74
CA GLY A 127 9.19 -1.97 -4.41
C GLY A 127 9.49 -2.99 -3.30
N GLU A 128 8.94 -4.21 -3.41
CA GLU A 128 9.21 -5.30 -2.49
C GLU A 128 10.63 -5.85 -2.66
N TYR A 129 11.04 -6.14 -3.90
CA TYR A 129 12.33 -6.76 -4.21
C TYR A 129 13.52 -5.86 -3.86
N VAL A 130 13.37 -4.54 -3.93
CA VAL A 130 14.41 -3.60 -3.48
C VAL A 130 14.78 -3.76 -2.00
N ASN A 131 13.84 -4.24 -1.18
CA ASN A 131 14.03 -4.41 0.26
C ASN A 131 14.43 -5.83 0.66
N ARG A 132 14.32 -6.78 -0.26
CA ARG A 132 14.66 -8.19 0.01
C ARG A 132 16.16 -8.41 -0.08
N SER A 133 16.61 -9.47 0.59
CA SER A 133 17.98 -9.94 0.46
C SER A 133 18.30 -10.30 -1.00
N PRO A 134 19.49 -9.97 -1.51
CA PRO A 134 19.91 -10.33 -2.87
C PRO A 134 20.19 -11.82 -3.04
N ILE A 135 20.18 -12.58 -1.93
CA ILE A 135 20.50 -14.01 -1.89
C ILE A 135 19.19 -14.84 -1.95
N PRO A 136 19.16 -15.97 -2.68
CA PRO A 136 17.99 -16.83 -2.72
C PRO A 136 17.58 -17.34 -1.32
N PRO A 137 16.30 -17.72 -1.12
CA PRO A 137 15.74 -18.08 0.19
C PRO A 137 16.57 -19.04 1.06
N PRO A 138 17.15 -20.15 0.55
CA PRO A 138 17.90 -21.07 1.40
C PRO A 138 19.19 -20.47 1.99
N LEU A 139 19.80 -19.48 1.32
CA LEU A 139 21.06 -18.86 1.73
C LEU A 139 20.87 -17.46 2.36
N ASN A 140 19.63 -17.01 2.50
CA ASN A 140 19.29 -15.68 3.03
C ASN A 140 19.78 -15.47 4.49
N ILE A 141 19.94 -16.54 5.26
CA ILE A 141 20.46 -16.50 6.63
C ILE A 141 21.86 -15.85 6.68
N ILE A 142 22.72 -16.13 5.69
CA ILE A 142 24.08 -15.57 5.60
C ILE A 142 24.04 -14.04 5.44
N TRP A 143 23.08 -13.54 4.65
CA TRP A 143 22.89 -12.11 4.46
C TRP A 143 22.50 -11.40 5.76
N TYR A 144 21.58 -12.00 6.54
CA TYR A 144 21.19 -11.44 7.83
C TYR A 144 22.32 -11.45 8.85
N ILE A 145 23.13 -12.51 8.90
CA ILE A 145 24.34 -12.56 9.74
C ILE A 145 25.30 -11.43 9.38
N TYR A 146 25.56 -11.20 8.10
CA TYR A 146 26.40 -10.08 7.62
C TYR A 146 25.83 -8.72 8.04
N LEU A 147 24.52 -8.50 7.91
CA LEU A 147 23.87 -7.26 8.33
C LEU A 147 24.00 -7.00 9.83
N ILE A 148 23.83 -8.04 10.67
CA ILE A 148 24.00 -7.95 12.12
C ILE A 148 25.45 -7.58 12.48
N ILE A 149 26.44 -8.24 11.88
CA ILE A 149 27.88 -7.93 12.11
C ILE A 149 28.19 -6.48 11.71
N ARG A 150 27.73 -6.03 10.53
CA ARG A 150 27.90 -4.66 10.04
C ARG A 150 27.28 -3.63 10.98
N TYR A 151 26.13 -3.96 11.58
CA TYR A 151 25.45 -3.10 12.55
C TYR A 151 26.22 -3.00 13.86
N LEU A 152 26.72 -4.11 14.41
CA LEU A 152 27.53 -4.11 15.64
C LEU A 152 28.79 -3.26 15.49
N ILE A 153 29.49 -3.37 14.35
CA ILE A 153 30.69 -2.57 14.05
C ILE A 153 30.35 -1.07 13.89
N ARG A 154 29.18 -0.74 13.31
CA ARG A 154 28.73 0.64 13.12
C ARG A 154 28.12 1.27 14.36
N GLY A 155 27.52 0.50 15.28
CA GLY A 155 27.05 1.00 16.57
C GLY A 155 28.17 1.65 17.38
N CYS A 156 29.41 1.21 17.17
CA CYS A 156 30.62 1.81 17.75
C CYS A 156 31.09 3.10 17.05
N ARG A 157 30.64 3.37 15.82
CA ARG A 157 30.98 4.58 15.03
C ARG A 157 29.71 5.39 14.78
N LYS A 158 29.49 6.46 15.57
CA LYS A 158 28.40 7.45 15.47
C LYS A 158 28.38 8.19 14.10
N SER A 159 28.15 7.47 13.02
CA SER A 159 28.06 8.00 11.67
C SER A 159 26.60 7.91 11.22
N PRO A 160 25.99 9.04 10.81
CA PRO A 160 24.62 9.02 10.31
C PRO A 160 24.56 8.19 9.02
N LEU A 161 23.62 7.26 8.97
CA LEU A 161 23.37 6.48 7.76
C LEU A 161 22.70 7.41 6.74
N LYS A 162 23.40 7.76 5.65
CA LYS A 162 22.73 8.34 4.47
C LYS A 162 21.79 7.26 3.95
N SER A 163 20.50 7.42 4.22
CA SER A 163 19.46 6.49 3.80
C SER A 163 19.13 6.73 2.32
N ASP A 164 20.08 6.42 1.44
CA ASP A 164 19.85 6.50 0.01
C ASP A 164 19.05 5.26 -0.40
N HIS A 165 17.72 5.37 -0.32
CA HIS A 165 16.84 4.38 -0.94
C HIS A 165 17.05 4.46 -2.46
N PRO A 166 17.12 3.34 -3.19
CA PRO A 166 17.35 3.41 -4.64
C PRO A 166 16.26 4.18 -5.40
N PHE A 167 15.06 4.30 -4.81
CA PHE A 167 13.95 5.14 -5.33
C PHE A 167 13.84 6.53 -4.69
N LYS A 168 14.77 6.93 -3.82
CA LYS A 168 14.76 8.25 -3.18
C LYS A 168 16.11 8.91 -3.31
N LYS A 169 16.16 9.99 -4.09
CA LYS A 169 17.32 10.89 -4.16
C LYS A 169 16.95 12.21 -3.50
N SER A 170 17.57 12.52 -2.37
CA SER A 170 17.45 13.82 -1.72
C SER A 170 18.59 14.73 -2.18
N TYR A 171 18.25 15.96 -2.54
CA TYR A 171 19.21 17.02 -2.83
C TYR A 171 19.42 17.87 -1.58
N GLU A 172 20.59 18.48 -1.44
CA GLU A 172 20.82 19.48 -0.41
C GLU A 172 20.00 20.74 -0.73
N CYS A 173 19.38 21.31 0.29
CA CYS A 173 18.49 22.46 0.16
C CYS A 173 19.23 23.63 -0.51
N GLY A 174 18.71 24.09 -1.64
CA GLY A 174 19.31 25.19 -2.40
C GLY A 174 20.40 24.77 -3.40
N SER A 175 20.54 23.46 -3.66
CA SER A 175 21.43 23.00 -4.72
C SER A 175 21.00 23.51 -6.11
N SER A 176 21.96 23.89 -6.94
CA SER A 176 21.68 24.38 -8.30
C SER A 176 20.97 23.35 -9.18
N GLN A 177 21.13 22.05 -8.88
CA GLN A 177 20.45 20.95 -9.58
C GLN A 177 18.96 20.88 -9.22
N GLU A 178 18.61 21.03 -7.95
CA GLU A 178 17.21 21.07 -7.48
C GLU A 178 16.46 22.24 -8.11
N LEU A 179 17.04 23.44 -8.12
CA LEU A 179 16.44 24.60 -8.76
C LEU A 179 16.17 24.38 -10.26
N ARG A 180 17.12 23.75 -10.98
CA ARG A 180 16.93 23.40 -12.39
C ARG A 180 15.77 22.45 -12.57
N LEU A 181 15.66 21.40 -11.74
CA LEU A 181 14.56 20.42 -11.81
C LEU A 181 13.19 21.08 -11.61
N ILE A 182 13.06 21.94 -10.59
CA ILE A 182 11.83 22.68 -10.31
C ILE A 182 11.49 23.61 -11.49
N HIS A 183 12.48 24.30 -12.05
CA HIS A 183 12.29 25.15 -13.21
C HIS A 183 11.78 24.36 -14.43
N TRP A 184 12.40 23.20 -14.70
CA TRP A 184 11.98 22.28 -15.76
C TRP A 184 10.54 21.77 -15.56
N GLU A 185 10.18 21.38 -14.34
CA GLU A 185 8.82 20.95 -14.01
C GLU A 185 7.80 22.06 -14.30
N ARG A 186 8.10 23.29 -13.86
CA ARG A 186 7.24 24.45 -14.08
C ARG A 186 7.08 24.77 -15.57
N LEU A 187 8.14 24.71 -16.37
CA LEU A 187 8.05 24.88 -17.82
C LEU A 187 7.15 23.82 -18.47
N ARG A 188 7.36 22.54 -18.14
CA ARG A 188 6.56 21.42 -18.66
C ARG A 188 5.09 21.53 -18.28
N PHE A 189 4.80 22.00 -17.07
CA PHE A 189 3.44 22.29 -16.65
C PHE A 189 2.77 23.35 -17.53
N TRP A 190 3.45 24.47 -17.79
CA TRP A 190 2.89 25.54 -18.63
C TRP A 190 2.69 25.12 -20.08
N ASP A 191 3.62 24.34 -20.64
CA ASP A 191 3.44 23.75 -21.97
C ASP A 191 2.21 22.84 -22.01
N TYR A 192 2.05 21.96 -21.02
CA TYR A 192 0.90 21.07 -20.93
C TYR A 192 -0.42 21.83 -20.83
N ASP A 193 -0.51 22.87 -19.98
CA ASP A 193 -1.72 23.69 -19.86
C ASP A 193 -2.06 24.36 -21.19
N ARG A 194 -1.07 24.96 -21.86
CA ARG A 194 -1.29 25.65 -23.14
C ARG A 194 -1.75 24.69 -24.24
N TYR A 195 -1.06 23.56 -24.43
CA TYR A 195 -1.34 22.68 -25.57
C TYR A 195 -2.53 21.75 -25.32
N ILE A 196 -2.63 21.18 -24.13
CA ILE A 196 -3.63 20.15 -23.84
C ILE A 196 -4.89 20.76 -23.25
N ILE A 197 -4.77 21.54 -22.16
CA ILE A 197 -5.95 22.05 -21.44
C ILE A 197 -6.60 23.16 -22.26
N GLN A 198 -5.85 24.20 -22.61
CA GLN A 198 -6.37 25.32 -23.40
C GLN A 198 -6.68 24.90 -24.83
N GLY A 199 -5.89 24.00 -25.43
CA GLY A 199 -6.20 23.42 -26.75
C GLY A 199 -7.53 22.68 -26.78
N LYS A 200 -7.83 21.84 -25.77
CA LYS A 200 -9.16 21.21 -25.62
C LYS A 200 -10.26 22.24 -25.43
N LYS A 201 -10.04 23.24 -24.56
CA LYS A 201 -10.99 24.34 -24.35
C LYS A 201 -11.25 25.14 -25.63
N ARG A 202 -10.23 25.35 -26.48
CA ARG A 202 -10.37 26.02 -27.79
C ARG A 202 -11.19 25.16 -28.75
N LYS A 203 -10.92 23.87 -28.90
CA LYS A 203 -11.78 22.97 -29.71
C LYS A 203 -13.23 22.94 -29.21
N GLN A 204 -13.41 22.98 -27.89
CA GLN A 204 -14.73 23.05 -27.25
C GLN A 204 -15.39 24.44 -27.35
N LYS A 205 -14.60 25.52 -27.50
CA LYS A 205 -15.07 26.88 -27.74
C LYS A 205 -15.29 27.15 -29.22
N GLU A 206 -14.54 26.60 -30.16
CA GLU A 206 -14.84 26.71 -31.60
C GLU A 206 -16.15 26.00 -31.92
N THR A 207 -16.48 24.95 -31.18
CA THR A 207 -17.82 24.35 -31.16
C THR A 207 -18.88 25.20 -30.41
N GLY A 208 -18.53 26.34 -29.78
CA GLY A 208 -19.44 27.14 -28.94
C GLY A 208 -19.28 28.68 -28.88
N LYS A 209 -18.39 29.33 -29.63
CA LYS A 209 -18.09 30.79 -29.61
C LYS A 209 -18.35 31.42 -30.98
N MET A 210 -19.61 31.79 -31.15
CA MET A 210 -19.99 33.06 -31.74
C MET A 210 -20.03 34.07 -30.55
N VAL A 211 -19.53 35.32 -30.69
CA VAL A 211 -19.86 36.55 -29.87
C VAL A 211 -18.83 37.19 -28.85
N SER A 212 -18.47 38.46 -29.15
CA SER A 212 -18.19 39.71 -28.32
C SER A 212 -16.80 40.14 -27.77
N VAL A 213 -16.51 41.47 -27.88
CA VAL A 213 -15.29 42.26 -27.50
C VAL A 213 -15.63 43.68 -26.99
N ARG A 214 -14.94 44.24 -25.97
CA ARG A 214 -14.61 45.70 -25.82
C ARG A 214 -13.62 46.06 -24.67
N THR A 215 -12.99 47.24 -24.75
CA THR A 215 -11.74 47.79 -24.12
C THR A 215 -11.95 49.11 -23.32
N THR A 216 -11.02 49.53 -22.43
CA THR A 216 -10.88 50.93 -21.89
C THR A 216 -9.52 51.22 -21.18
N VAL A 217 -9.02 52.48 -21.19
CA VAL A 217 -7.74 52.95 -20.59
C VAL A 217 -7.81 54.41 -20.03
N MET A 218 -6.88 54.76 -19.09
CA MET A 218 -6.29 56.08 -18.67
C MET A 218 -7.01 56.92 -17.57
N GLN A 219 -6.42 57.79 -16.70
CA GLN A 219 -5.18 58.64 -16.68
C GLN A 219 -4.90 59.28 -15.26
N MET A 220 -3.76 60.00 -15.01
CA MET A 220 -3.29 60.55 -13.69
C MET A 220 -2.34 61.79 -13.83
N ASN A 221 -2.32 62.79 -12.89
CA ASN A 221 -1.21 63.78 -12.64
C ASN A 221 -1.39 64.74 -11.41
N ARG A 222 -0.46 64.81 -10.42
CA ARG A 222 -0.36 65.83 -9.30
C ARG A 222 1.04 65.81 -8.61
N GLY A 223 1.97 66.72 -8.93
CA GLY A 223 3.39 66.56 -8.54
C GLY A 223 4.13 67.68 -7.78
N ALA A 224 3.60 68.91 -7.63
CA ALA A 224 4.44 70.05 -7.23
C ALA A 224 4.29 70.53 -5.77
N GLU A 225 3.17 70.28 -5.09
CA GLU A 225 2.95 70.71 -3.69
C GLU A 225 3.70 69.85 -2.65
N MET A 226 4.24 68.71 -3.06
CA MET A 226 4.69 67.68 -2.12
C MET A 226 6.04 68.02 -1.46
N SER A 227 6.90 68.85 -2.06
CA SER A 227 8.33 68.92 -1.72
C SER A 227 8.65 69.59 -0.38
N SER A 228 7.89 70.59 0.09
CA SER A 228 8.18 71.27 1.35
C SER A 228 7.62 70.55 2.57
N GLU A 229 6.46 69.89 2.42
CA GLU A 229 5.89 69.02 3.47
C GLU A 229 6.77 67.79 3.71
N ILE A 230 7.40 67.28 2.65
CA ILE A 230 8.34 66.16 2.72
C ILE A 230 9.51 66.47 3.68
N ALA A 231 10.09 67.67 3.64
CA ALA A 231 11.31 67.96 4.42
C ALA A 231 11.08 67.98 5.95
N ALA A 232 9.95 68.55 6.40
CA ALA A 232 9.58 68.57 7.81
C ALA A 232 9.11 67.18 8.31
N ALA A 233 8.44 66.43 7.44
CA ALA A 233 8.10 65.04 7.72
C ALA A 233 9.37 64.17 7.88
N ILE A 234 10.39 64.40 7.04
CA ILE A 234 11.65 63.64 7.08
C ILE A 234 12.37 63.80 8.43
N SER A 235 12.52 65.02 8.95
CA SER A 235 13.24 65.23 10.23
C SER A 235 12.52 64.60 11.43
N THR A 236 11.19 64.72 11.45
CA THR A 236 10.34 64.09 12.47
C THR A 236 10.41 62.56 12.38
N TYR A 237 10.47 62.04 11.16
CA TYR A 237 10.65 60.63 10.89
C TYR A 237 12.01 60.13 11.36
N TYR A 238 13.10 60.86 11.11
CA TYR A 238 14.45 60.50 11.58
C TYR A 238 14.50 60.30 13.11
N HIS A 239 13.98 61.25 13.89
CA HIS A 239 13.95 61.11 15.34
C HIS A 239 13.07 59.96 15.83
N THR A 240 11.90 59.79 15.22
CA THR A 240 10.98 58.70 15.57
C THR A 240 11.60 57.33 15.24
N THR A 241 12.31 57.23 14.11
CA THR A 241 13.02 56.00 13.72
C THR A 241 14.17 55.67 14.65
N GLN A 242 14.86 56.67 15.19
CA GLN A 242 15.99 56.46 16.11
C GLN A 242 15.51 55.92 17.47
N ASP A 243 14.39 56.43 17.98
CA ASP A 243 13.72 55.91 19.17
C ASP A 243 13.19 54.48 18.96
N HIS A 244 12.63 54.20 17.77
CA HIS A 244 12.23 52.83 17.43
C HIS A 244 13.43 51.89 17.32
N LEU A 245 14.56 52.34 16.77
CA LEU A 245 15.80 51.57 16.67
C LEU A 245 16.32 51.17 18.04
N ALA A 246 16.37 52.09 19.02
CA ALA A 246 16.80 51.80 20.37
C ALA A 246 15.88 50.77 21.08
N ARG A 247 14.55 50.89 20.88
CA ARG A 247 13.60 49.90 21.41
C ARG A 247 13.74 48.54 20.74
N VAL A 248 14.03 48.50 19.43
CA VAL A 248 14.26 47.27 18.67
C VAL A 248 15.54 46.60 19.12
N GLU A 249 16.61 47.35 19.37
CA GLU A 249 17.89 46.84 19.87
C GLU A 249 17.74 46.18 21.24
N SER A 250 17.00 46.82 22.17
CA SER A 250 16.70 46.22 23.48
C SER A 250 15.87 44.92 23.40
N LYS A 251 15.01 44.81 22.37
CA LYS A 251 14.24 43.59 22.09
C LYS A 251 15.12 42.53 21.42
N ALA A 252 16.06 42.95 20.58
CA ALA A 252 17.03 42.07 19.91
C ALA A 252 17.96 41.40 20.93
N ASP A 253 18.42 42.11 21.96
CA ASP A 253 19.23 41.51 23.01
C ASP A 253 18.46 40.51 23.88
N ARG A 254 17.17 40.80 24.15
CA ARG A 254 16.28 39.81 24.79
C ARG A 254 16.05 38.58 23.89
N LEU A 255 15.97 38.77 22.58
CA LEU A 255 15.85 37.69 21.60
C LEU A 255 17.11 36.81 21.57
N LYS A 256 18.32 37.39 21.67
CA LYS A 256 19.57 36.61 21.77
C LYS A 256 19.59 35.67 22.99
N ILE A 257 19.12 36.15 24.15
CA ILE A 257 19.02 35.33 25.38
C ILE A 257 18.00 34.20 25.20
N VAL A 258 16.90 34.47 24.49
CA VAL A 258 15.90 33.45 24.15
C VAL A 258 16.48 32.46 23.15
N GLU A 259 17.23 32.91 22.15
CA GLU A 259 17.89 32.08 21.15
C GLU A 259 18.91 31.13 21.79
N GLU A 260 19.72 31.62 22.74
CA GLU A 260 20.67 30.78 23.51
C GLU A 260 19.96 29.70 24.33
N LYS A 261 18.83 30.04 24.98
CA LYS A 261 18.02 29.07 25.72
C LYS A 261 17.33 28.07 24.80
N VAL A 262 16.82 28.53 23.66
CA VAL A 262 16.22 27.67 22.62
C VAL A 262 17.25 26.71 22.07
N ASP A 263 18.48 27.15 21.81
CA ASP A 263 19.57 26.28 21.32
C ASP A 263 19.96 25.21 22.34
N LYS A 264 19.99 25.55 23.63
CA LYS A 264 20.27 24.61 24.71
C LYS A 264 19.15 23.57 24.90
N VAL A 265 17.90 23.99 24.72
CA VAL A 265 16.74 23.07 24.68
C VAL A 265 16.80 22.22 23.41
N LEU A 266 17.17 22.80 22.27
CA LEU A 266 17.30 22.09 20.99
C LEU A 266 18.42 21.04 21.04
N SER A 267 19.53 21.30 21.75
CA SER A 267 20.60 20.33 21.94
C SER A 267 20.18 19.15 22.82
N LEU A 268 19.44 19.42 23.90
CA LEU A 268 18.87 18.38 24.76
C LEU A 268 17.79 17.56 24.03
N ILE A 269 16.95 18.22 23.24
CA ILE A 269 15.95 17.55 22.39
C ILE A 269 16.64 16.73 21.30
N LYS A 270 17.71 17.21 20.67
CA LYS A 270 18.49 16.41 19.71
C LYS A 270 19.13 15.19 20.36
N GLU A 271 19.63 15.31 21.59
CA GLU A 271 20.23 14.19 22.32
C GLU A 271 19.20 13.14 22.77
N LEU A 272 18.03 13.60 23.22
CA LEU A 272 16.87 12.74 23.53
C LEU A 272 16.31 12.09 22.25
N ASN A 273 16.15 12.86 21.17
CA ASN A 273 15.73 12.35 19.88
C ASN A 273 16.74 11.34 19.33
N LEU A 274 18.05 11.53 19.46
CA LEU A 274 19.03 10.52 19.01
C LEU A 274 18.85 9.17 19.71
N LYS A 275 18.57 9.17 21.01
CA LYS A 275 18.31 7.93 21.77
C LYS A 275 16.97 7.29 21.40
N VAL A 276 15.91 8.10 21.24
CA VAL A 276 14.58 7.63 20.83
C VAL A 276 14.57 7.17 19.37
N PHE A 277 15.22 7.88 18.45
CA PHE A 277 15.41 7.51 17.06
C PHE A 277 16.24 6.23 16.94
N CYS A 278 17.30 6.05 17.73
CA CYS A 278 18.03 4.77 17.73
C CYS A 278 17.12 3.60 18.11
N TYR A 279 16.23 3.77 19.09
CA TYR A 279 15.31 2.72 19.53
C TYR A 279 14.19 2.46 18.50
N TYR A 280 13.58 3.51 17.95
CA TYR A 280 12.54 3.40 16.92
C TYR A 280 13.11 2.87 15.60
N TYR A 281 14.34 3.23 15.23
CA TYR A 281 15.02 2.73 14.04
C TYR A 281 15.45 1.28 14.24
N TYR A 282 15.87 0.88 15.45
CA TYR A 282 16.11 -0.54 15.78
C TYR A 282 14.84 -1.37 15.66
N TYR A 283 13.71 -0.90 16.20
CA TYR A 283 12.41 -1.54 16.07
C TYR A 283 11.95 -1.60 14.61
N TYR A 284 12.06 -0.51 13.86
CA TYR A 284 11.65 -0.43 12.45
C TYR A 284 12.53 -1.30 11.53
N TYR A 285 13.85 -1.36 11.75
CA TYR A 285 14.76 -2.19 10.97
C TYR A 285 14.61 -3.68 11.31
N PHE A 286 14.32 -4.01 12.57
CA PHE A 286 14.03 -5.38 13.02
C PHE A 286 12.70 -5.90 12.46
N VAL A 287 11.65 -5.08 12.48
CA VAL A 287 10.34 -5.38 11.85
C VAL A 287 10.46 -5.50 10.33
N ARG A 288 11.31 -4.69 9.69
CA ARG A 288 11.58 -4.76 8.24
C ARG A 288 12.37 -6.01 7.82
N ILE A 289 13.13 -6.62 8.73
CA ILE A 289 13.95 -7.81 8.47
C ILE A 289 13.15 -9.12 8.64
N PHE A 290 12.33 -9.23 9.70
CA PHE A 290 11.68 -10.51 10.07
C PHE A 290 10.25 -10.70 9.51
N GLY A 291 9.59 -9.64 9.03
CA GLY A 291 8.23 -9.75 8.51
C GLY A 291 7.18 -10.08 9.60
N TYR A 292 5.91 -9.79 9.30
CA TYR A 292 4.86 -9.71 10.33
C TYR A 292 4.48 -11.03 11.04
N ASN A 293 4.89 -12.20 10.53
CA ASN A 293 4.38 -13.49 11.01
C ASN A 293 5.16 -14.11 12.18
N GLU A 294 6.40 -13.70 12.45
CA GLU A 294 7.24 -14.25 13.54
C GLU A 294 7.22 -13.37 14.82
N ILE A 295 6.34 -12.35 14.86
CA ILE A 295 6.36 -11.28 15.87
C ILE A 295 5.89 -11.73 17.26
N TYR A 296 5.04 -12.76 17.36
CA TYR A 296 4.32 -13.06 18.61
C TYR A 296 5.24 -13.56 19.75
N ILE A 297 6.28 -14.33 19.42
CA ILE A 297 7.17 -14.94 20.43
C ILE A 297 8.19 -13.92 20.96
N ILE A 298 8.60 -12.94 20.14
CA ILE A 298 9.61 -11.94 20.51
C ILE A 298 8.98 -10.72 21.20
N TYR A 299 7.72 -10.41 20.93
CA TYR A 299 6.96 -9.35 21.60
C TYR A 299 6.86 -9.58 23.12
N TYR A 300 6.74 -10.84 23.56
CA TYR A 300 6.71 -11.20 24.98
C TYR A 300 8.09 -11.04 25.64
N LEU A 301 9.18 -11.46 24.98
CA LEU A 301 10.54 -11.35 25.51
C LEU A 301 11.04 -9.90 25.62
N THR A 302 10.65 -9.04 24.67
CA THR A 302 11.04 -7.62 24.67
C THR A 302 10.24 -6.77 25.68
N ASN A 303 8.96 -7.07 25.91
CA ASN A 303 8.16 -6.36 26.92
C ASN A 303 8.65 -6.63 28.36
N VAL A 304 9.05 -7.87 28.66
CA VAL A 304 9.57 -8.24 29.99
C VAL A 304 10.90 -7.55 30.30
N TYR A 305 11.78 -7.39 29.31
CA TYR A 305 13.03 -6.63 29.47
C TYR A 305 12.81 -5.12 29.55
N TRP A 306 11.81 -4.59 28.83
CA TRP A 306 11.47 -3.16 28.84
C TRP A 306 10.86 -2.74 30.19
N PHE A 307 9.89 -3.48 30.72
CA PHE A 307 9.32 -3.17 32.03
C PHE A 307 10.37 -3.20 33.15
N ARG A 308 11.28 -4.18 33.11
CA ARG A 308 12.35 -4.29 34.11
C ARG A 308 13.35 -3.14 34.03
N ASN A 309 13.80 -2.72 32.85
CA ASN A 309 14.78 -1.63 32.73
C ASN A 309 14.17 -0.23 32.88
N VAL A 310 12.92 -0.01 32.45
CA VAL A 310 12.23 1.27 32.66
C VAL A 310 11.91 1.46 34.15
N THR A 311 11.50 0.41 34.86
CA THR A 311 11.28 0.50 36.31
C THR A 311 12.58 0.78 37.08
N ILE A 312 13.70 0.16 36.67
CA ILE A 312 15.01 0.39 37.30
C ILE A 312 15.52 1.81 37.03
N THR A 313 15.41 2.32 35.80
CA THR A 313 15.88 3.67 35.45
C THR A 313 14.97 4.77 35.99
N TYR A 314 13.66 4.56 36.04
CA TYR A 314 12.71 5.48 36.65
C TYR A 314 12.89 5.52 38.18
N ASN A 315 13.08 4.37 38.85
CA ASN A 315 13.39 4.36 40.29
C ASN A 315 14.75 5.02 40.60
N HIS A 316 15.77 4.84 39.75
CA HIS A 316 17.09 5.46 39.97
C HIS A 316 17.08 6.98 39.71
N LEU A 317 16.25 7.45 38.76
CA LEU A 317 16.04 8.88 38.50
C LEU A 317 15.17 9.54 39.57
N VAL A 318 14.09 8.88 40.01
CA VAL A 318 13.21 9.37 41.08
C VAL A 318 13.93 9.38 42.43
N GLN A 319 14.74 8.36 42.76
CA GLN A 319 15.58 8.42 43.96
C GLN A 319 16.69 9.46 43.86
N SER A 320 17.29 9.69 42.69
CA SER A 320 18.29 10.75 42.52
C SER A 320 17.67 12.17 42.59
N TRP A 321 16.43 12.35 42.18
CA TRP A 321 15.72 13.64 42.26
C TRP A 321 15.23 13.91 43.68
N ILE A 322 14.56 12.94 44.31
CA ILE A 322 14.04 13.10 45.68
C ILE A 322 15.19 13.32 46.68
N VAL A 323 16.33 12.62 46.54
CA VAL A 323 17.47 12.79 47.47
C VAL A 323 18.21 14.12 47.27
N LYS A 324 18.26 14.66 46.04
CA LYS A 324 18.90 15.96 45.77
C LYS A 324 18.04 17.15 46.19
N ASP A 325 16.74 17.10 45.97
CA ASP A 325 15.83 18.20 46.35
C ASP A 325 15.59 18.23 47.86
N PHE A 326 15.55 17.07 48.53
CA PHE A 326 15.34 17.02 49.99
C PHE A 326 16.56 17.49 50.79
N TYR A 327 17.80 17.30 50.28
CA TYR A 327 19.01 17.83 50.91
C TYR A 327 19.24 19.33 50.64
N SER A 328 18.73 19.87 49.53
CA SER A 328 18.81 21.30 49.24
C SER A 328 17.82 22.11 50.09
N LEU A 329 16.58 21.63 50.24
CA LEU A 329 15.56 22.35 51.03
C LEU A 329 15.88 22.43 52.53
N HIS A 330 16.56 21.42 53.10
CA HIS A 330 16.80 21.37 54.54
C HIS A 330 17.96 22.27 55.01
N LYS A 331 18.81 22.73 54.10
CA LYS A 331 19.96 23.59 54.42
C LYS A 331 19.60 25.07 54.48
N ASP A 332 18.57 25.48 53.74
CA ASP A 332 18.14 26.89 53.65
C ASP A 332 17.16 27.29 54.78
N HIS A 333 16.51 26.33 55.44
CA HIS A 333 15.53 26.59 56.51
C HIS A 333 16.10 26.75 57.93
N VAL A 334 17.39 26.46 58.17
CA VAL A 334 17.99 26.52 59.53
C VAL A 334 18.62 27.90 59.85
N LEU A 335 18.86 28.75 58.84
CA LEU A 335 19.54 30.04 59.04
C LEU A 335 18.62 31.27 59.21
N PHE A 336 17.30 31.12 59.18
CA PHE A 336 16.37 32.26 59.14
C PHE A 336 15.36 32.37 60.31
N SER A 337 15.43 31.51 61.34
CA SER A 337 14.50 31.53 62.47
C SER A 337 15.07 32.20 63.73
N THR A 338 15.55 33.44 63.64
CA THR A 338 15.81 34.30 64.82
C THR A 338 15.56 35.78 64.52
N ARG A 339 14.29 36.21 64.47
CA ARG A 339 13.83 37.50 65.06
C ARG A 339 12.31 37.68 64.91
N GLN A 340 11.72 38.17 66.00
CA GLN A 340 10.30 38.33 66.32
C GLN A 340 9.58 39.47 65.57
N LEU A 341 8.28 39.24 65.28
CA LEU A 341 7.07 40.11 65.44
C LEU A 341 7.05 41.55 64.82
N PRO A 342 5.88 42.22 64.60
CA PRO A 342 4.56 42.01 65.22
C PRO A 342 3.30 42.11 64.32
N PHE A 343 2.18 41.72 64.95
CA PHE A 343 0.75 42.00 64.74
C PHE A 343 0.37 43.28 63.97
N VAL A 344 -0.69 43.19 63.14
CA VAL A 344 -1.82 44.14 63.11
C VAL A 344 -3.12 43.39 62.72
N ILE A 345 -4.03 43.35 63.71
CA ILE A 345 -5.50 43.09 63.75
C ILE A 345 -6.03 41.79 63.14
#